data_AF-A0A2E9UAX6-F1
#
_entry.id   AF-A0A2E9UAX6-F1
#
_cell.length_a   1.000
_cell.length_b   1.000
_cell.length_c   1.000
_cell.angle_alpha   90.00
_cell.angle_beta   90.00
_cell.angle_gamma   90.00
#
_symmetry.space_group_name_H-M   'P 1'
#
loop_
_entity.id
_entity.type
_entity.pdbx_description
1 polymer ?
#
loop_
_entity_poly.entity_id
_entity_poly.type
_entity_poly.pdbx_seq_one_letter_code
_entity_poly.pdbx_strand_id
1 'polypeptide(L)'
;MIVKLLSRRFLIFIFIAIFLAFVSYEVFKNAFKEFEDTVVDSSAYTTHDSNYKFKSLRSSKTNVRVGPSLDHNILWTYQKRGLPIEILEDIQGWSKIRDYQAKSGWIKNTLITTNRTGIISPWKITEDNSNFENLYKDANREEINIKLESGVLVNILSCDGVQCLVKIQDKEGWIEQDLIFGVYIGEIIILKE
;
A
#
# COMPACT_ATOMS: atom_id res chain seq x y z
N MET A 1 23.91 -65.71 9.23
CA MET A 1 24.11 -65.11 10.57
C MET A 1 25.42 -64.32 10.56
N ILE A 2 25.41 -63.05 10.14
CA ILE A 2 26.60 -62.18 10.19
C ILE A 2 26.14 -60.82 10.68
N VAL A 3 26.06 -60.66 12.00
CA VAL A 3 26.00 -59.36 12.65
C VAL A 3 27.42 -58.81 12.61
N LYS A 4 27.77 -58.06 11.56
CA LYS A 4 29.04 -57.34 11.49
C LYS A 4 29.00 -56.24 12.56
N LEU A 5 29.80 -56.42 13.62
CA LEU A 5 30.03 -55.41 14.66
C LEU A 5 30.30 -54.05 14.01
N LEU A 6 29.39 -53.08 14.20
CA LEU A 6 29.73 -51.67 13.97
C LEU A 6 30.97 -51.37 14.81
N SER A 7 32.08 -51.04 14.17
CA SER A 7 33.29 -50.66 14.91
C SER A 7 32.96 -49.47 15.83
N ARG A 8 33.54 -49.45 17.04
CA ARG A 8 33.35 -48.36 18.01
C ARG A 8 33.60 -46.98 17.38
N ARG A 9 34.50 -46.89 16.40
CA ARG A 9 34.79 -45.67 15.62
C ARG A 9 33.60 -45.24 14.75
N PHE A 10 32.91 -46.16 14.10
CA PHE A 10 31.74 -45.86 13.26
C PHE A 10 30.54 -45.38 14.11
N LEU A 11 30.33 -45.98 15.29
CA LEU A 11 29.35 -45.48 16.26
C LEU A 11 29.68 -44.06 16.72
N ILE A 12 30.94 -43.74 17.01
CA ILE A 12 31.38 -42.38 17.38
C ILE A 12 31.07 -41.36 16.26
N PHE A 13 31.33 -41.69 15.00
CA PHE A 13 31.00 -40.81 13.87
C PHE A 13 29.50 -40.56 13.73
N ILE A 14 28.67 -41.59 13.94
CA ILE A 14 27.21 -41.45 13.94
C ILE A 14 26.76 -40.51 15.07
N PHE A 15 27.29 -40.70 16.29
CA PHE A 15 26.95 -39.82 17.42
C PHE A 15 27.37 -38.36 17.17
N ILE A 16 28.56 -38.14 16.59
CA ILE A 16 29.02 -36.78 16.24
C ILE A 16 28.10 -36.17 15.17
N ALA A 17 27.73 -36.92 14.13
CA ALA A 17 26.84 -36.42 13.08
C ALA A 17 25.45 -36.08 13.62
N ILE A 18 24.88 -36.93 14.49
CA ILE A 18 23.59 -36.67 15.15
C ILE A 18 23.69 -35.44 16.05
N PHE A 19 24.77 -35.31 16.81
CA PHE A 19 24.99 -34.16 17.68
C PHE A 19 25.10 -32.84 16.89
N LEU A 20 25.85 -32.84 15.78
CA LEU A 20 25.96 -31.68 14.89
C LEU A 20 24.61 -31.31 14.28
N ALA A 21 23.84 -32.29 13.79
CA ALA A 21 22.50 -32.05 13.27
C ALA A 21 21.55 -31.48 14.33
N PHE A 22 21.62 -31.98 15.56
CA PHE A 22 20.82 -31.48 16.69
C PHE A 22 21.19 -30.03 17.05
N VAL A 23 22.47 -29.70 17.13
CA VAL A 23 22.94 -28.33 17.38
C VAL A 23 22.51 -27.39 16.25
N SER A 24 22.65 -27.79 14.98
CA SER A 24 22.17 -27.01 13.84
C SER A 24 20.67 -26.78 13.88
N TYR A 25 19.89 -27.80 14.26
CA TYR A 25 18.44 -27.69 14.39
C TYR A 25 18.03 -26.68 15.48
N GLU A 26 18.63 -26.75 16.67
CA GLU A 26 18.30 -25.81 17.75
C GLU A 26 18.71 -24.37 17.42
N VAL A 27 19.86 -24.17 16.77
CA VAL A 27 20.28 -22.83 16.29
C VAL A 27 19.28 -22.29 15.26
N PHE A 28 18.89 -23.12 14.28
CA PHE A 28 17.93 -22.73 13.26
C PHE A 28 16.55 -22.42 13.86
N LYS A 29 16.09 -23.25 14.81
CA LYS A 29 14.81 -23.04 15.51
C LYS A 29 14.80 -21.74 16.31
N ASN A 30 15.89 -21.42 17.00
CA ASN A 30 16.01 -20.18 17.76
C ASN A 30 16.02 -18.95 16.83
N ALA A 31 16.73 -19.02 15.70
CA ALA A 31 16.74 -17.95 14.70
C ALA A 31 15.37 -17.74 14.03
N PHE A 32 14.65 -18.83 13.74
CA PHE A 32 13.30 -18.77 13.17
C PHE A 32 12.29 -18.16 14.15
N LYS A 33 12.42 -18.47 15.45
CA LYS A 33 11.55 -17.90 16.49
C LYS A 33 11.71 -16.38 16.63
N GLU A 34 12.94 -15.88 16.58
CA GLU A 34 13.21 -14.43 16.62
C GLU A 34 12.60 -13.69 15.42
N PHE A 35 12.59 -14.33 14.24
CA PHE A 35 11.91 -13.82 13.06
C PHE A 35 10.38 -13.82 13.22
N GLU A 36 9.79 -14.89 13.75
CA GLU A 36 8.34 -15.01 13.97
C GLU A 36 7.84 -14.00 15.02
N ASP A 37 8.54 -13.82 16.13
CA ASP A 37 8.18 -12.85 17.17
C ASP A 37 8.25 -11.40 16.65
N THR A 38 9.16 -11.10 15.71
CA THR A 38 9.24 -9.78 15.05
C THR A 38 8.07 -9.54 14.09
N VAL A 39 7.55 -10.59 13.44
CA VAL A 39 6.42 -10.49 12.50
C VAL A 39 5.10 -10.40 13.26
N VAL A 40 4.93 -11.09 14.38
CA VAL A 40 3.68 -11.11 15.16
C VAL A 40 3.39 -9.77 15.85
N ASP A 41 4.42 -9.01 16.26
CA ASP A 41 4.22 -7.67 16.84
C ASP A 41 3.62 -6.67 15.83
N SER A 42 3.74 -6.95 14.52
CA SER A 42 3.13 -6.13 13.46
C SER A 42 1.64 -6.44 13.21
N SER A 43 1.12 -7.59 13.69
CA SER A 43 -0.27 -8.01 13.43
C SER A 43 -1.26 -7.65 14.54
N ALA A 44 -0.81 -6.99 15.62
CA ALA A 44 -1.64 -6.61 16.77
C ALA A 44 -2.00 -5.11 16.81
N TYR A 45 -1.83 -4.38 15.71
CA TYR A 45 -2.38 -3.04 15.54
C TYR A 45 -3.63 -3.09 14.67
N THR A 46 -4.76 -3.47 15.26
CA THR A 46 -6.07 -3.10 14.74
C THR A 46 -6.26 -1.60 14.97
N THR A 47 -5.58 -0.77 14.18
CA THR A 47 -5.75 0.67 14.25
C THR A 47 -7.10 1.05 13.65
N HIS A 48 -8.08 1.19 14.54
CA HIS A 48 -9.13 2.19 14.37
C HIS A 48 -8.51 3.61 14.56
N ASP A 49 -7.31 3.86 14.03
CA ASP A 49 -6.63 5.15 14.05
C ASP A 49 -6.84 5.80 12.68
N SER A 50 -7.55 6.90 12.68
CA SER A 50 -8.10 7.59 11.52
C SER A 50 -7.06 8.46 10.80
N ASN A 51 -5.79 8.08 10.81
CA ASN A 51 -4.72 8.77 10.12
C ASN A 51 -4.29 8.03 8.85
N TYR A 52 -5.23 7.86 7.93
CA TYR A 52 -4.87 7.35 6.62
C TYR A 52 -3.87 8.30 5.95
N LYS A 53 -2.77 7.75 5.41
CA LYS A 53 -1.73 8.55 4.76
C LYS A 53 -2.20 9.17 3.45
N PHE A 54 -3.17 8.58 2.77
CA PHE A 54 -3.73 9.19 1.56
C PHE A 54 -4.75 10.28 1.88
N LYS A 55 -4.53 11.45 1.27
CA LYS A 55 -5.39 12.64 1.30
C LYS A 55 -5.59 13.14 -0.13
N SER A 56 -6.31 14.24 -0.30
CA SER A 56 -6.51 14.86 -1.63
C SER A 56 -6.34 16.37 -1.62
N LEU A 57 -6.07 16.94 -2.79
CA LEU A 57 -5.94 18.39 -2.94
C LEU A 57 -7.30 19.07 -2.78
N ARG A 58 -7.41 20.04 -1.89
CA ARG A 58 -8.61 20.87 -1.69
C ARG A 58 -8.75 21.95 -2.75
N SER A 59 -7.64 22.57 -3.16
CA SER A 59 -7.63 23.70 -4.09
C SER A 59 -7.44 23.25 -5.53
N SER A 60 -8.01 24.00 -6.48
CA SER A 60 -7.72 23.83 -7.91
C SER A 60 -6.27 24.17 -8.22
N LYS A 61 -5.71 25.21 -7.59
CA LYS A 61 -4.30 25.57 -7.71
C LYS A 61 -3.56 25.25 -6.41
N THR A 62 -2.56 24.39 -6.49
CA THR A 62 -1.73 23.99 -5.34
C THR A 62 -0.26 24.00 -5.72
N ASN A 63 0.53 24.84 -5.06
CA ASN A 63 1.97 24.89 -5.27
C ASN A 63 2.67 23.84 -4.41
N VAL A 64 3.55 23.06 -5.03
CA VAL A 64 4.46 22.14 -4.35
C VAL A 64 5.83 22.80 -4.26
N ARG A 65 6.43 22.78 -3.07
CA ARG A 65 7.69 23.48 -2.78
C ARG A 65 8.81 22.53 -2.38
N VAL A 66 10.05 23.01 -2.46
CA VAL A 66 11.24 22.25 -2.03
C VAL A 66 11.25 21.98 -0.52
N GLY A 67 10.70 22.88 0.29
CA GLY A 67 10.70 22.77 1.75
C GLY A 67 9.43 23.33 2.40
N PRO A 68 9.25 23.12 3.72
CA PRO A 68 8.04 23.45 4.48
C PRO A 68 7.97 24.95 4.86
N SER A 69 8.11 25.84 3.88
CA SER A 69 7.96 27.29 4.07
C SER A 69 7.55 27.98 2.77
N LEU A 70 6.95 29.16 2.88
CA LEU A 70 6.61 30.01 1.73
C LEU A 70 7.85 30.59 1.03
N ASP A 71 8.99 30.63 1.71
CA ASP A 71 10.25 31.16 1.17
C ASP A 71 10.96 30.17 0.24
N HIS A 72 10.64 28.87 0.34
CA HIS A 72 11.21 27.85 -0.55
C HIS A 72 10.62 27.94 -1.96
N ASN A 73 11.47 27.75 -2.96
CA ASN A 73 11.06 27.74 -4.36
C ASN A 73 9.96 26.70 -4.65
N ILE A 74 9.10 27.05 -5.60
CA ILE A 74 8.07 26.15 -6.13
C ILE A 74 8.75 25.16 -7.09
N LEU A 75 8.51 23.86 -6.87
CA LEU A 75 8.95 22.80 -7.77
C LEU A 75 7.97 22.65 -8.95
N TRP A 76 6.68 22.58 -8.65
CA TRP A 76 5.60 22.59 -9.64
C TRP A 76 4.28 23.06 -9.03
N THR A 77 3.27 23.26 -9.88
CA THR A 77 1.93 23.65 -9.46
C THR A 77 0.89 22.71 -10.06
N TYR A 78 0.07 22.11 -9.21
CA TYR A 78 -1.14 21.43 -9.65
C TYR A 78 -2.23 22.44 -10.01
N GLN A 79 -3.00 22.12 -11.06
CA GLN A 79 -4.14 22.90 -11.55
C GLN A 79 -5.46 22.12 -11.45
N LYS A 80 -5.50 21.06 -10.64
CA LYS A 80 -6.66 20.18 -10.47
C LYS A 80 -6.92 19.88 -8.99
N ARG A 81 -8.16 20.06 -8.57
CA ARG A 81 -8.67 19.67 -7.25
C ARG A 81 -8.86 18.16 -7.19
N GLY A 82 -8.76 17.60 -5.99
CA GLY A 82 -9.10 16.21 -5.71
C GLY A 82 -8.02 15.23 -6.15
N LEU A 83 -6.86 15.68 -6.62
CA LEU A 83 -5.75 14.76 -6.90
C LEU A 83 -5.35 14.05 -5.60
N PRO A 84 -5.31 12.70 -5.59
CA PRO A 84 -4.80 11.97 -4.44
C PRO A 84 -3.32 12.23 -4.24
N ILE A 85 -2.92 12.28 -2.99
CA ILE A 85 -1.54 12.44 -2.54
C ILE A 85 -1.33 11.57 -1.32
N GLU A 86 -0.15 10.96 -1.24
CA GLU A 86 0.29 10.27 -0.05
C GLU A 86 1.06 11.22 0.84
N ILE A 87 0.70 11.27 2.12
CA ILE A 87 1.43 12.02 3.14
C ILE A 87 2.59 11.17 3.63
N LEU A 88 3.80 11.65 3.40
CA LEU A 88 5.03 11.01 3.88
C LEU A 88 5.44 11.54 5.26
N GLU A 89 5.20 12.82 5.50
CA GLU A 89 5.66 13.53 6.69
C GLU A 89 4.78 14.77 6.90
N ASP A 90 4.50 15.13 8.16
CA ASP A 90 3.75 16.33 8.52
C ASP A 90 4.55 17.15 9.55
N ILE A 91 4.87 18.41 9.22
CA ILE A 91 5.62 19.32 10.08
C ILE A 91 5.02 20.73 10.01
N GLN A 92 4.65 21.28 11.18
CA GLN A 92 4.30 22.70 11.36
C GLN A 92 3.35 23.28 10.29
N GLY A 93 2.29 22.54 9.95
CA GLY A 93 1.29 22.98 8.96
C GLY A 93 1.68 22.76 7.50
N TRP A 94 2.73 21.98 7.25
CA TRP A 94 3.16 21.51 5.95
C TRP A 94 3.22 19.99 5.90
N SER A 95 2.79 19.42 4.78
CA SER A 95 2.90 18.00 4.49
C SER A 95 3.92 17.79 3.39
N LYS A 96 4.87 16.87 3.62
CA LYS A 96 5.66 16.28 2.56
C LYS A 96 4.83 15.21 1.88
N ILE A 97 4.72 15.27 0.56
CA ILE A 97 3.83 14.40 -0.21
C ILE A 97 4.58 13.53 -1.20
N ARG A 98 3.94 12.45 -1.64
CA ARG A 98 4.27 11.71 -2.87
C ARG A 98 3.05 11.69 -3.79
N ASP A 99 3.26 11.99 -5.07
CA ASP A 99 2.23 11.91 -6.09
C ASP A 99 2.23 10.55 -6.82
N TYR A 100 1.28 10.38 -7.76
CA TYR A 100 1.14 9.16 -8.55
C TYR A 100 2.31 8.90 -9.51
N GLN A 101 3.17 9.90 -9.75
CA GLN A 101 4.42 9.78 -10.53
C GLN A 101 5.64 9.58 -9.63
N ALA A 102 5.43 9.27 -8.34
CA ALA A 102 6.46 9.15 -7.32
C ALA A 102 7.30 10.43 -7.08
N LYS A 103 6.80 11.60 -7.47
CA LYS A 103 7.45 12.90 -7.19
C LYS A 103 7.09 13.38 -5.79
N SER A 104 8.04 14.06 -5.15
CA SER A 104 7.87 14.54 -3.78
C SER A 104 8.21 16.01 -3.60
N GLY A 105 7.54 16.61 -2.61
CA GLY A 105 7.73 18.00 -2.21
C GLY A 105 6.75 18.38 -1.10
N TRP A 106 6.68 19.66 -0.78
CA TRP A 106 5.92 20.18 0.36
C TRP A 106 4.69 20.98 -0.06
N ILE A 107 3.58 20.74 0.61
CA ILE A 107 2.30 21.45 0.42
C ILE A 107 1.81 21.96 1.77
N LYS A 108 1.23 23.16 1.81
CA LYS A 108 0.60 23.71 3.00
C LYS A 108 -0.68 22.95 3.33
N ASN A 109 -0.88 22.53 4.58
CA ASN A 109 -1.98 21.64 4.99
C ASN A 109 -3.36 22.23 4.70
N THR A 110 -3.50 23.56 4.65
CA THR A 110 -4.76 24.25 4.29
C THR A 110 -5.24 23.93 2.88
N LEU A 111 -4.35 23.49 2.00
CA LEU A 111 -4.61 23.09 0.60
C LEU A 111 -4.90 21.59 0.46
N ILE A 112 -4.92 20.84 1.57
CA ILE A 112 -5.16 19.40 1.63
C ILE A 112 -6.50 19.14 2.33
N THR A 113 -7.19 18.08 1.94
CA THR A 113 -8.43 17.61 2.58
C THR A 113 -8.39 16.09 2.76
N THR A 114 -9.16 15.60 3.73
CA THR A 114 -9.28 14.18 4.04
C THR A 114 -10.23 13.41 3.13
N ASN A 115 -10.82 14.09 2.12
CA ASN A 115 -11.68 13.43 1.15
C ASN A 115 -10.86 12.37 0.39
N ARG A 116 -11.39 11.15 0.35
CA ARG A 116 -10.72 10.02 -0.29
C ARG A 116 -11.01 10.03 -1.78
N THR A 117 -9.95 10.10 -2.56
CA THR A 117 -9.98 10.09 -4.01
C THR A 117 -8.94 9.12 -4.52
N GLY A 118 -9.09 8.65 -5.75
CA GLY A 118 -8.13 7.76 -6.39
C GLY A 118 -7.91 8.12 -7.85
N ILE A 119 -6.77 7.74 -8.40
CA ILE A 119 -6.54 7.70 -9.85
C ILE A 119 -6.47 6.24 -10.26
N ILE A 120 -7.25 5.88 -11.27
CA ILE A 120 -7.30 4.51 -11.80
C ILE A 120 -6.05 4.23 -12.64
N SER A 121 -5.31 3.17 -12.33
CA SER A 121 -4.15 2.65 -13.06
C SER A 121 -3.20 3.70 -13.65
N PRO A 122 -2.74 4.72 -12.88
CA PRO A 122 -1.95 5.82 -13.46
C PRO A 122 -0.62 5.38 -14.08
N TRP A 123 -0.07 4.24 -13.66
CA TRP A 123 1.15 3.65 -14.24
C TRP A 123 0.93 3.11 -15.66
N LYS A 124 -0.32 2.91 -16.09
CA LYS A 124 -0.68 2.41 -17.43
C LYS A 124 -0.93 3.53 -18.45
N ILE A 125 -0.85 4.81 -18.06
CA ILE A 125 -1.13 5.97 -18.94
C ILE A 125 -0.12 6.09 -20.10
N THR A 126 1.12 5.64 -19.90
CA THR A 126 2.20 5.77 -20.88
C THR A 126 2.29 4.60 -21.86
N GLU A 127 1.39 3.61 -21.75
CA GLU A 127 1.31 2.51 -22.70
C GLU A 127 0.55 3.00 -23.94
N ASP A 128 1.08 2.75 -25.14
CA ASP A 128 0.53 3.26 -26.41
C ASP A 128 -0.89 2.75 -26.74
N ASN A 129 -1.45 1.87 -25.91
CA ASN A 129 -2.82 1.38 -26.02
C ASN A 129 -3.68 2.01 -24.93
N SER A 130 -4.88 2.48 -25.30
CA SER A 130 -5.89 2.94 -24.35
C SER A 130 -6.21 1.82 -23.36
N ASN A 131 -5.66 1.93 -22.14
CA ASN A 131 -5.88 0.96 -21.08
C ASN A 131 -7.14 1.30 -20.30
N PHE A 132 -8.12 0.40 -20.36
CA PHE A 132 -9.38 0.52 -19.64
C PHE A 132 -9.43 -0.48 -18.48
N GLU A 133 -9.95 -0.04 -17.34
CA GLU A 133 -10.28 -0.90 -16.21
C GLU A 133 -11.80 -1.06 -16.10
N ASN A 134 -12.23 -2.26 -15.72
CA ASN A 134 -13.64 -2.54 -15.48
C ASN A 134 -14.01 -2.14 -14.04
N LEU A 135 -15.12 -1.42 -13.92
CA LEU A 135 -15.85 -1.23 -12.67
C LEU A 135 -17.02 -2.20 -12.67
N TYR A 136 -17.11 -2.99 -11.62
CA TYR A 136 -18.14 -4.01 -11.45
C TYR A 136 -19.32 -3.47 -10.66
N LYS A 137 -20.49 -4.05 -10.91
CA LYS A 137 -21.74 -3.63 -10.26
C LYS A 137 -21.73 -3.90 -8.76
N ASP A 138 -21.12 -5.02 -8.38
CA ASP A 138 -21.01 -5.44 -6.99
C ASP A 138 -19.64 -6.11 -6.71
N ALA A 139 -19.41 -6.44 -5.45
CA ALA A 139 -18.16 -6.96 -4.92
C ALA A 139 -17.78 -8.36 -5.45
N ASN A 140 -18.70 -9.14 -6.03
CA ASN A 140 -18.41 -10.45 -6.62
C ASN A 140 -17.71 -10.36 -7.98
N ARG A 141 -17.72 -9.17 -8.61
CA ARG A 141 -17.11 -8.89 -9.91
C ARG A 141 -17.59 -9.76 -11.08
N GLU A 142 -18.85 -10.21 -11.06
CA GLU A 142 -19.47 -11.00 -12.13
C GLU A 142 -20.04 -10.13 -13.26
N GLU A 143 -20.61 -8.97 -12.93
CA GLU A 143 -21.25 -8.05 -13.89
C GLU A 143 -20.46 -6.74 -14.01
N ILE A 144 -19.97 -6.43 -15.22
CA ILE A 144 -19.33 -5.15 -15.52
C ILE A 144 -20.40 -4.06 -15.58
N ASN A 145 -20.24 -3.01 -14.79
CA ASN A 145 -21.09 -1.84 -14.85
C ASN A 145 -20.54 -0.79 -15.84
N ILE A 146 -19.26 -0.43 -15.73
CA ILE A 146 -18.63 0.69 -16.47
C ILE A 146 -17.19 0.33 -16.80
N LYS A 147 -16.64 0.91 -17.87
CA LYS A 147 -15.20 0.90 -18.16
C LYS A 147 -14.63 2.30 -18.00
N LEU A 148 -13.50 2.42 -17.29
CA LEU A 148 -12.79 3.68 -17.09
C LEU A 148 -11.42 3.64 -17.74
N GLU A 149 -11.03 4.73 -18.39
CA GLU A 149 -9.67 4.91 -18.85
C GLU A 149 -8.70 5.03 -17.66
N SER A 150 -7.46 4.57 -17.89
CA SER A 150 -6.35 4.83 -16.97
C SER A 150 -6.11 6.33 -16.82
N GLY A 151 -5.85 6.80 -15.60
CA GLY A 151 -5.70 8.20 -15.26
C GLY A 151 -6.99 8.91 -14.83
N VAL A 152 -8.15 8.24 -14.91
CA VAL A 152 -9.42 8.82 -14.44
C VAL A 152 -9.38 9.04 -12.93
N LEU A 153 -9.78 10.24 -12.50
CA LEU A 153 -9.91 10.62 -11.10
C LEU A 153 -11.30 10.22 -10.56
N VAL A 154 -11.34 9.50 -9.45
CA VAL A 154 -12.57 9.00 -8.81
C VAL A 154 -12.63 9.38 -7.33
N ASN A 155 -13.84 9.38 -6.76
CA ASN A 155 -14.02 9.39 -5.30
C ASN A 155 -14.01 7.95 -4.78
N ILE A 156 -13.36 7.71 -3.67
CA ILE A 156 -13.36 6.39 -3.00
C ILE A 156 -14.43 6.46 -1.91
N LEU A 157 -15.45 5.62 -2.03
CA LEU A 157 -16.56 5.58 -1.07
C LEU A 157 -16.22 4.62 0.07
N SER A 158 -15.81 3.40 -0.26
CA SER A 158 -15.38 2.39 0.71
C SER A 158 -14.36 1.44 0.12
N CYS A 159 -13.66 0.73 0.99
CA CYS A 159 -12.78 -0.37 0.64
C CYS A 159 -12.85 -1.46 1.71
N ASP A 160 -12.80 -2.72 1.27
CA ASP A 160 -12.87 -3.90 2.14
C ASP A 160 -11.49 -4.54 2.42
N GLY A 161 -10.40 -3.90 1.96
CA GLY A 161 -9.04 -4.41 2.03
C GLY A 161 -8.61 -5.26 0.81
N VAL A 162 -9.51 -5.47 -0.16
CA VAL A 162 -9.22 -6.13 -1.44
C VAL A 162 -9.63 -5.26 -2.61
N GLN A 163 -10.80 -4.64 -2.51
CA GLN A 163 -11.40 -3.81 -3.54
C GLN A 163 -12.04 -2.57 -2.91
N CYS A 164 -12.33 -1.60 -3.76
CA CYS A 164 -12.98 -0.37 -3.37
C CYS A 164 -14.22 -0.13 -4.21
N LEU A 165 -15.28 0.34 -3.56
CA LEU A 165 -16.38 1.00 -4.22
C LEU A 165 -15.96 2.43 -4.53
N VAL A 166 -15.93 2.77 -5.81
CA VAL A 166 -15.57 4.11 -6.29
C VAL A 166 -16.73 4.77 -7.01
N LYS A 167 -16.73 6.11 -7.00
CA LYS A 167 -17.74 6.94 -7.65
C LYS A 167 -17.12 7.91 -8.64
N ILE A 168 -17.69 7.95 -9.83
CA ILE A 168 -17.41 8.93 -10.88
C ILE A 168 -18.72 9.57 -11.33
N GLN A 169 -18.86 10.87 -11.09
CA GLN A 169 -20.13 11.60 -11.32
C GLN A 169 -21.30 10.93 -10.57
N ASP A 170 -22.32 10.48 -11.30
CA ASP A 170 -23.52 9.80 -10.82
C ASP A 170 -23.38 8.27 -10.80
N LYS A 171 -22.24 7.74 -11.22
CA LYS A 171 -22.02 6.31 -11.40
C LYS A 171 -21.05 5.73 -10.38
N GLU A 172 -21.30 4.50 -9.97
CA GLU A 172 -20.53 3.78 -8.96
C GLU A 172 -20.14 2.39 -9.45
N GLY A 173 -19.04 1.85 -8.92
CA GLY A 173 -18.66 0.47 -9.17
C GLY A 173 -17.45 0.03 -8.37
N TRP A 174 -17.29 -1.29 -8.27
CA TRP A 174 -16.23 -1.95 -7.53
C TRP A 174 -15.01 -2.17 -8.43
N ILE A 175 -13.81 -1.94 -7.89
CA ILE A 175 -12.54 -2.16 -8.57
C ILE A 175 -11.49 -2.61 -7.56
N GLU A 176 -10.52 -3.42 -8.00
CA GLU A 176 -9.42 -3.93 -7.18
C GLU A 176 -8.54 -2.78 -6.66
N GLN A 177 -8.06 -2.91 -5.40
CA GLN A 177 -7.30 -1.84 -4.73
C GLN A 177 -5.95 -1.55 -5.41
N ASP A 178 -5.31 -2.59 -5.92
CA ASP A 178 -4.02 -2.50 -6.60
C ASP A 178 -4.09 -1.72 -7.91
N LEU A 179 -5.29 -1.50 -8.46
CA LEU A 179 -5.55 -0.65 -9.63
C LEU A 179 -5.79 0.82 -9.26
N ILE A 180 -5.68 1.21 -7.99
CA ILE A 180 -5.99 2.57 -7.54
C ILE A 180 -4.77 3.20 -6.85
N PHE A 181 -4.28 4.31 -7.38
CA PHE A 181 -3.43 5.20 -6.60
C PHE A 181 -4.31 6.11 -5.73
N GLY A 182 -4.16 6.05 -4.41
CA GLY A 182 -5.03 6.77 -3.46
C GLY A 182 -5.56 5.89 -2.32
N VAL A 183 -5.16 4.63 -2.28
CA VAL A 183 -5.46 3.63 -1.25
C VAL A 183 -4.29 2.65 -1.18
N TYR A 184 -3.99 2.10 -0.01
CA TYR A 184 -3.07 0.98 0.11
C TYR A 184 -3.79 -0.37 -0.03
N ILE A 185 -3.05 -1.37 -0.50
CA ILE A 185 -3.51 -2.75 -0.46
C ILE A 185 -3.78 -3.13 1.00
N GLY A 186 -4.94 -3.74 1.27
CA GLY A 186 -5.37 -4.08 2.63
C GLY A 186 -6.00 -2.93 3.41
N GLU A 187 -6.05 -1.71 2.87
CA GLU A 187 -6.67 -0.57 3.56
C GLU A 187 -8.20 -0.75 3.62
N ILE A 188 -8.77 -0.73 4.81
CA ILE A 188 -10.21 -0.76 5.00
C ILE A 188 -10.71 0.69 5.13
N ILE A 189 -11.68 1.06 4.30
CA ILE A 189 -12.35 2.37 4.35
C ILE A 189 -13.84 2.10 4.53
N ILE A 190 -14.37 2.49 5.68
CA ILE A 190 -15.80 2.33 5.99
C ILE A 190 -16.55 3.58 5.49
N LEU A 191 -17.69 3.39 4.83
CA LEU A 191 -18.59 4.48 4.46
C LEU A 191 -18.90 5.31 5.71
N LYS A 192 -18.70 6.63 5.61
CA LYS A 192 -19.29 7.55 6.59
C LYS A 192 -20.74 7.77 6.15
N GLU A 193 -21.68 7.29 6.96
CA GLU A 193 -23.11 7.60 6.86
C GLU A 193 -23.37 9.11 6.86
#